data_AF-B4K3W7-F1
#
_entry.id   AF-B4K3W7-F1
#
_cell.length_a   1.000
_cell.length_b   1.000
_cell.length_c   1.000
_cell.angle_alpha   90.00
_cell.angle_beta   90.00
_cell.angle_gamma   90.00
#
_symmetry.space_group_name_H-M   'P 1'
#
loop_
_entity.id
_entity.type
_entity.pdbx_description
1 polymer ?
#
loop_
_entity_poly.entity_id
_entity_poly.type
_entity_poly.pdbx_seq_one_letter_code
_entity_poly.pdbx_strand_id
1 'polypeptide(L)'
;MRDSEKWFHSGDLGYMDDDGFLYIMDRKKDMLKYQSIMYYPHEIEEVISQMPGVAEVCVFGIWNPLVGDKAASAVVKKIGSKIQAQDVVDFVKGIAVPSTNIYMGVQ
;
A
#
# COMPACT_ATOMS: atom_id res chain seq x y z
N MET A 1 12.15 22.77 2.91
CA MET A 1 13.26 23.36 3.68
C MET A 1 14.47 22.47 3.48
N ARG A 2 15.67 23.03 3.24
CA ARG A 2 16.89 22.24 3.09
C ARG A 2 17.50 21.92 4.46
N ASP A 3 18.15 20.78 4.62
CA ASP A 3 18.85 20.43 5.86
C ASP A 3 20.20 21.17 5.99
N SER A 4 20.96 20.86 7.06
CA SER A 4 22.29 21.46 7.31
C SER A 4 23.30 21.20 6.18
N GLU A 5 23.12 20.10 5.45
CA GLU A 5 23.94 19.68 4.32
C GLU A 5 23.41 20.22 2.98
N LYS A 6 22.41 21.12 3.02
CA LYS A 6 21.75 21.75 1.86
C LYS A 6 20.95 20.79 0.97
N TRP A 7 20.62 19.59 1.44
CA TRP A 7 19.76 18.66 0.72
C TRP A 7 18.28 19.05 0.82
N PHE A 8 17.54 18.90 -0.28
CA PHE A 8 16.10 19.06 -0.29
C PHE A 8 15.42 17.69 -0.18
N HIS A 9 14.75 17.46 0.93
CA HIS A 9 13.97 16.25 1.17
C HIS A 9 12.61 16.39 0.50
N SER A 10 12.44 15.83 -0.70
CA SER A 10 11.17 15.89 -1.44
C SER A 10 10.03 15.18 -0.69
N GLY A 11 10.40 14.20 0.13
CA GLY A 11 9.46 13.33 0.81
C GLY A 11 9.11 12.08 0.01
N ASP A 12 9.67 11.91 -1.18
CA ASP A 12 9.53 10.71 -1.99
C ASP A 12 10.58 9.66 -1.58
N LEU A 13 10.15 8.41 -1.57
CA LEU A 13 10.96 7.22 -1.36
C LEU A 13 11.29 6.63 -2.73
N GLY A 14 12.52 6.19 -2.89
CA GLY A 14 12.98 5.56 -4.10
C GLY A 14 14.33 4.88 -3.91
N TYR A 15 14.72 4.09 -4.89
CA TYR A 15 16.03 3.47 -4.97
C TYR A 15 16.61 3.66 -6.37
N MET A 16 17.93 3.62 -6.46
CA MET A 16 18.65 3.59 -7.71
C MET A 16 19.13 2.16 -7.95
N ASP A 17 18.95 1.64 -9.16
CA ASP A 17 19.52 0.35 -9.54
C ASP A 17 21.00 0.47 -9.92
N ASP A 18 21.62 -0.68 -10.23
CA ASP A 18 23.04 -0.74 -10.59
C ASP A 18 23.35 -0.07 -11.94
N ASP A 19 22.33 0.12 -12.79
CA ASP A 19 22.43 0.79 -14.09
C ASP A 19 22.22 2.32 -13.98
N GLY A 20 21.97 2.83 -12.78
CA GLY A 20 21.81 4.25 -12.50
C GLY A 20 20.41 4.80 -12.73
N PHE A 21 19.40 3.94 -12.92
CA PHE A 21 18.00 4.35 -13.04
C PHE A 21 17.39 4.58 -11.66
N LEU A 22 16.70 5.71 -11.50
CA LEU A 22 15.97 6.06 -10.28
C LEU A 22 14.53 5.57 -10.35
N TYR A 23 14.13 4.74 -9.40
CA TYR A 23 12.77 4.24 -9.22
C TYR A 23 12.12 4.96 -8.04
N ILE A 24 11.02 5.67 -8.29
CA ILE A 24 10.18 6.29 -7.26
C ILE A 24 9.14 5.26 -6.82
N MET A 25 9.09 4.97 -5.53
CA MET A 25 8.17 3.97 -4.97
C MET A 25 6.94 4.61 -4.34
N ASP A 26 7.14 5.53 -3.39
CA ASP A 26 6.05 6.05 -2.56
C ASP A 26 6.48 7.38 -1.93
N ARG A 27 5.71 7.93 -1.01
CA ARG A 27 6.15 9.03 -0.15
C ARG A 27 6.28 8.60 1.28
N LYS A 28 7.31 9.13 1.93
CA LYS A 28 7.62 8.94 3.35
C LYS A 28 6.44 9.28 4.28
N LYS A 29 5.53 10.15 3.85
CA LYS A 29 4.34 10.54 4.63
C LYS A 29 3.14 9.60 4.47
N ASP A 30 3.16 8.72 3.48
CA ASP A 30 2.01 7.89 3.12
C ASP A 30 2.14 6.47 3.73
N MET A 31 3.20 6.24 4.52
CA MET A 31 3.40 5.06 5.37
C MET A 31 2.43 5.04 6.57
N LEU A 32 1.77 3.91 6.77
CA LEU A 32 0.77 3.70 7.82
C LEU A 32 1.30 2.77 8.92
N LYS A 33 0.69 2.81 10.11
CA LYS A 33 1.14 2.01 11.26
C LYS A 33 0.02 1.16 11.85
N TYR A 34 0.12 -0.16 11.69
CA TYR A 34 -0.80 -1.15 12.26
C TYR A 34 -0.11 -1.99 13.33
N GLN A 35 -0.63 -2.01 14.55
CA GLN A 35 -0.08 -2.76 15.69
C GLN A 35 1.43 -2.53 15.91
N SER A 36 1.86 -1.28 15.81
CA SER A 36 3.28 -0.88 15.88
C SER A 36 4.18 -1.31 14.72
N ILE A 37 3.64 -1.97 13.71
CA ILE A 37 4.33 -2.36 12.48
C ILE A 37 4.02 -1.34 11.39
N MET A 38 5.04 -0.90 10.66
CA MET A 38 4.88 0.01 9.53
C MET A 38 4.52 -0.80 8.28
N TYR A 39 3.58 -0.29 7.49
CA TYR A 39 3.23 -0.87 6.19
C TYR A 39 3.00 0.22 5.16
N TYR A 40 3.15 -0.15 3.90
CA TYR A 40 3.00 0.75 2.78
C TYR A 40 1.73 0.38 1.99
N PRO A 41 0.78 1.33 1.82
CA PRO A 41 -0.44 1.08 1.05
C PRO A 41 -0.16 0.55 -0.36
N HIS A 42 0.88 1.06 -1.04
CA HIS A 42 1.19 0.68 -2.42
C HIS A 42 1.47 -0.82 -2.58
N GLU A 43 2.05 -1.49 -1.58
CA GLU A 43 2.32 -2.93 -1.68
C GLU A 43 1.01 -3.74 -1.72
N ILE A 44 -0.01 -3.29 -0.98
CA ILE A 44 -1.34 -3.91 -0.98
C ILE A 44 -2.08 -3.55 -2.26
N GLU A 45 -1.95 -2.31 -2.75
CA GLU A 45 -2.52 -1.88 -4.03
C GLU A 45 -1.96 -2.70 -5.19
N GLU A 46 -0.64 -2.92 -5.24
CA GLU A 46 0.01 -3.72 -6.26
C GLU A 46 -0.56 -5.14 -6.28
N VAL A 47 -0.74 -5.76 -5.11
CA VAL A 47 -1.39 -7.07 -5.00
C VAL A 47 -2.82 -7.03 -5.51
N ILE A 48 -3.67 -6.12 -5.02
CA ILE A 48 -5.09 -6.05 -5.43
C ILE A 48 -5.22 -5.73 -6.93
N SER A 49 -4.31 -4.94 -7.49
CA SER A 49 -4.33 -4.56 -8.91
C SER A 49 -4.16 -5.77 -9.86
N GLN A 50 -3.51 -6.84 -9.38
CA GLN A 50 -3.35 -8.09 -10.13
C GLN A 50 -4.61 -8.96 -10.14
N MET A 51 -5.60 -8.67 -9.30
CA MET A 51 -6.83 -9.43 -9.20
C MET A 51 -7.71 -9.25 -10.47
N PRO A 52 -8.17 -10.36 -11.11
CA PRO A 52 -9.09 -10.27 -12.23
C PRO A 52 -10.37 -9.51 -11.87
N GLY A 53 -10.76 -8.57 -12.72
CA GLY A 53 -11.96 -7.75 -12.50
C GLY A 53 -11.75 -6.46 -11.72
N VAL A 54 -10.53 -6.19 -11.21
CA VAL A 54 -10.12 -4.88 -10.69
C VAL A 54 -9.64 -3.99 -11.84
N ALA A 55 -10.11 -2.74 -11.88
CA ALA A 55 -9.67 -1.71 -12.81
C ALA A 55 -8.66 -0.77 -12.15
N GLU A 56 -8.98 -0.29 -10.95
CA GLU A 56 -8.14 0.58 -10.13
C GLU A 56 -8.35 0.24 -8.65
N VAL A 57 -7.36 0.53 -7.82
CA VAL A 57 -7.42 0.34 -6.37
C VAL A 57 -6.68 1.48 -5.67
N CYS A 58 -7.20 1.87 -4.51
CA CYS A 58 -6.54 2.77 -3.59
C CYS A 58 -6.66 2.22 -2.16
N VAL A 59 -5.55 2.10 -1.46
CA VAL A 59 -5.47 1.61 -0.08
C VAL A 59 -5.19 2.77 0.85
N PHE A 60 -5.87 2.79 1.98
CA PHE A 60 -5.74 3.85 2.98
C PHE A 60 -5.99 3.31 4.40
N GLY A 61 -5.56 4.09 5.39
CA GLY A 61 -5.71 3.75 6.79
C GLY A 61 -7.05 4.21 7.35
N ILE A 62 -7.74 3.32 8.05
CA ILE A 62 -8.84 3.65 8.95
C ILE A 62 -8.31 3.58 10.38
N TRP A 63 -8.28 4.74 11.05
CA TRP A 63 -7.82 4.83 12.42
C TRP A 63 -8.65 3.97 13.37
N ASN A 64 -7.97 3.17 14.20
CA ASN A 64 -8.54 2.39 15.27
C ASN A 64 -7.75 2.62 16.58
N PRO A 65 -8.42 2.91 17.71
CA PRO A 65 -7.73 3.20 18.97
C PRO A 65 -6.83 2.08 19.51
N LEU A 66 -7.12 0.81 19.17
CA LEU A 66 -6.42 -0.36 19.70
C LEU A 66 -5.26 -0.78 18.81
N VAL A 67 -5.40 -0.61 17.50
CA VAL A 67 -4.48 -1.19 16.50
C VAL A 67 -3.84 -0.17 15.57
N GLY A 68 -4.17 1.12 15.70
CA GLY A 68 -3.67 2.17 14.80
C GLY A 68 -4.37 2.14 13.45
N ASP A 69 -3.62 2.33 12.37
CA ASP A 69 -4.13 2.48 11.01
C ASP A 69 -4.45 1.11 10.39
N LYS A 70 -5.69 0.65 10.52
CA LYS A 70 -6.14 -0.57 9.85
C LYS A 70 -6.28 -0.32 8.34
N ALA A 71 -5.74 -1.21 7.51
CA ALA A 71 -5.84 -1.08 6.06
C ALA A 71 -7.28 -1.26 5.57
N ALA A 72 -7.71 -0.38 4.67
CA ALA A 72 -8.94 -0.49 3.90
C ALA A 72 -8.65 -0.18 2.44
N SER A 73 -9.52 -0.65 1.54
CA SER A 73 -9.33 -0.42 0.10
C SER A 73 -10.62 0.05 -0.58
N ALA A 74 -10.48 1.00 -1.50
CA ALA A 74 -11.50 1.34 -2.47
C ALA A 74 -11.11 0.72 -3.81
N VAL A 75 -12.03 -0.06 -4.41
CA VAL A 75 -11.78 -0.81 -5.64
C VAL A 75 -12.76 -0.39 -6.71
N VAL A 76 -12.23 0.04 -7.86
CA VAL A 76 -13.01 0.25 -9.08
C VAL A 76 -13.08 -1.07 -9.83
N LYS A 77 -14.29 -1.56 -10.06
CA LYS A 77 -14.51 -2.81 -10.81
C LYS A 77 -14.39 -2.55 -12.32
N LYS A 78 -13.80 -3.49 -13.04
CA LYS A 78 -13.92 -3.55 -14.51
C LYS A 78 -15.39 -3.70 -14.91
N ILE A 79 -15.76 -3.16 -16.07
CA ILE A 79 -17.13 -3.24 -16.59
C ILE A 79 -17.57 -4.72 -16.68
N GLY A 80 -18.73 -5.03 -16.13
CA GLY A 80 -19.28 -6.41 -16.09
C GLY A 80 -18.68 -7.32 -15.03
N SER A 81 -17.70 -6.85 -14.25
CA SER A 81 -17.12 -7.61 -13.13
C SER A 81 -18.13 -7.78 -11.99
N LYS A 82 -18.14 -8.98 -11.40
CA LYS A 82 -18.99 -9.35 -10.26
C LYS A 82 -18.22 -9.46 -8.94
N ILE A 83 -16.96 -9.04 -8.91
CA ILE A 83 -16.14 -9.09 -7.69
C ILE A 83 -16.85 -8.36 -6.55
N GLN A 84 -16.77 -8.90 -5.35
CA GLN A 84 -17.31 -8.34 -4.12
C GLN A 84 -16.16 -7.98 -3.19
N ALA A 85 -16.44 -7.16 -2.17
CA ALA A 85 -15.42 -6.75 -1.21
C ALA A 85 -14.72 -7.96 -0.56
N GLN A 86 -15.48 -9.02 -0.26
CA GLN A 86 -14.95 -10.23 0.35
C GLN A 86 -13.94 -10.95 -0.57
N ASP A 87 -14.17 -10.95 -1.89
CA ASP A 87 -13.24 -11.57 -2.85
C ASP A 87 -11.87 -10.89 -2.81
N VAL A 88 -11.84 -9.55 -2.64
CA VAL A 88 -10.60 -8.77 -2.51
C VAL A 88 -9.88 -9.11 -1.21
N VAL A 89 -10.62 -9.17 -0.10
CA VAL A 89 -10.07 -9.53 1.22
C VAL A 89 -9.45 -10.92 1.19
N ASP A 90 -10.11 -11.89 0.56
CA ASP A 90 -9.64 -13.27 0.50
C ASP A 90 -8.46 -13.43 -0.48
N PHE A 91 -8.44 -12.65 -1.57
CA PHE A 91 -7.29 -12.58 -2.47
C PHE A 91 -6.02 -12.10 -1.76
N VAL A 92 -6.13 -11.02 -0.96
CA VAL A 92 -4.97 -10.46 -0.23
C VAL A 92 -4.50 -11.40 0.89
N LYS A 93 -5.40 -12.05 1.64
CA LYS A 93 -5.01 -13.00 2.69
C LYS A 93 -4.16 -14.16 2.18
N GLY A 94 -4.32 -14.55 0.92
CA GLY A 94 -3.55 -15.62 0.29
C GLY A 94 -2.12 -15.23 -0.06
N ILE A 95 -1.74 -13.96 0.07
CA ILE A 95 -0.48 -13.41 -0.42
C ILE A 95 0.30 -12.81 0.76
N ALA A 96 1.51 -13.33 1.00
CA ALA A 96 2.43 -12.72 1.94
C ALA A 96 3.11 -11.51 1.29
N VAL A 97 2.89 -10.32 1.84
CA VAL A 97 3.52 -9.10 1.37
C VAL A 97 4.93 -9.01 2.00
N PRO A 98 6.02 -8.85 1.22
CA PRO A 98 7.40 -9.03 1.71
C PRO A 98 7.78 -8.17 2.93
N SER A 99 7.26 -6.95 3.00
CA SER A 99 7.62 -5.99 4.05
C SER A 99 6.70 -6.06 5.28
N THR A 100 5.59 -6.81 5.23
CA THR A 100 4.60 -6.80 6.30
C THR A 100 3.82 -8.12 6.40
N ASN A 101 3.88 -8.78 7.56
CA ASN A 101 3.01 -9.91 7.92
C ASN A 101 1.54 -9.45 8.14
N ILE A 102 0.85 -8.98 7.09
CA ILE A 102 -0.55 -8.53 7.17
C ILE A 102 -1.47 -9.74 7.02
N TYR A 103 -1.48 -10.63 8.01
CA TYR A 103 -2.47 -11.72 8.06
C TYR A 103 -3.87 -11.23 8.45
N MET A 104 -4.05 -9.95 8.79
CA MET A 104 -5.25 -9.47 9.47
C MET A 104 -5.72 -8.11 8.96
N GLY A 105 -6.71 -8.15 8.07
CA GLY A 105 -7.77 -7.15 8.09
C GLY A 105 -7.73 -6.03 7.05
N VAL A 106 -7.53 -6.37 5.77
CA VAL A 106 -8.16 -5.55 4.72
C VAL A 106 -9.67 -5.65 4.92
N GLN A 107 -10.35 -4.50 5.00
CA GLN A 107 -11.79 -4.39 5.19
C GLN A 107 -12.41 -3.53 4.09
#